data_AF-A0A7D5H0C0-F1
#
_entry.id   AF-A0A7D5H0C0-F1
#
_cell.length_a   1.000
_cell.length_b   1.000
_cell.length_c   1.000
_cell.angle_alpha   90.00
_cell.angle_beta   90.00
_cell.angle_gamma   90.00
#
_symmetry.space_group_name_H-M   'P 1'
#
loop_
_entity.id
_entity.type
_entity.pdbx_description
1 polymer ?
#
loop_
_entity_poly.entity_id
_entity_poly.type
_entity_poly.pdbx_seq_one_letter_code
_entity_poly.pdbx_strand_id
1 'polypeptide(L)' 'MNMEGHQARLRAHLVELLKVDPRLDAVYALAGDFPPWVREPGFAGLARIVCGQQVSVASADATTPGVTAVA' A
#
# COMPACT_ATOMS: atom_id res chain seq x y z
N MET A 1 -1.24 7.31 14.31
CA MET A 1 0.05 7.55 13.61
C MET A 1 -0.12 8.76 12.70
N ASN A 2 0.64 9.85 12.89
CA ASN A 2 0.50 11.04 12.04
C ASN A 2 1.03 10.74 10.61
N MET A 3 0.32 11.20 9.59
CA MET A 3 0.61 10.95 8.16
C MET A 3 1.97 11.51 7.74
N GLU A 4 2.35 12.70 8.22
CA GLU A 4 3.65 13.31 7.94
C GLU A 4 4.81 12.47 8.48
N GLY A 5 4.65 11.88 9.68
CA GLY A 5 5.64 10.97 10.26
C GLY A 5 5.73 9.64 9.51
N HIS A 6 4.66 9.19 8.85
CA HIS A 6 4.70 8.01 7.99
C HIS A 6 5.54 8.29 6.73
N GLN A 7 5.25 9.39 6.05
CA GLN A 7 5.97 9.81 4.84
C GLN A 7 7.48 9.98 5.09
N ALA A 8 7.85 10.63 6.19
CA ALA A 8 9.25 10.82 6.54
C ALA A 8 10.01 9.49 6.71
N ARG A 9 9.37 8.48 7.32
CA ARG A 9 9.98 7.14 7.47
C ARG A 9 10.14 6.40 6.15
N LEU A 10 9.13 6.48 5.26
CA LEU A 10 9.23 5.88 3.94
C LEU A 10 10.39 6.48 3.15
N ARG A 11 10.52 7.81 3.16
CA ARG A 11 11.65 8.49 2.51
C ARG A 11 12.99 8.05 3.09
N ALA A 12 13.11 7.95 4.41
CA ALA A 12 14.34 7.50 5.06
C ALA A 12 14.71 6.06 4.64
N HIS A 13 13.73 5.14 4.62
CA HIS A 13 13.97 3.77 4.17
C HIS A 13 14.27 3.67 2.67
N LEU A 14 13.63 4.51 1.84
CA LEU A 14 13.90 4.57 0.40
C LEU A 14 15.33 5.02 0.12
N VAL A 15 15.81 6.05 0.81
CA VAL A 15 17.21 6.49 0.70
C VAL A 15 18.18 5.38 1.05
N GLU A 16 17.88 4.58 2.08
CA GLU A 16 18.73 3.44 2.45
C GLU A 16 18.66 2.30 1.43
N LEU A 17 17.47 2.01 0.90
CA LEU A 17 17.27 0.99 -0.12
C LEU A 17 18.08 1.30 -1.40
N LEU A 18 18.12 2.56 -1.83
CA LEU A 18 18.90 2.98 -3.00
C LEU A 18 20.41 2.80 -2.80
N LYS A 19 20.91 2.98 -1.56
CA LYS A 19 22.32 2.69 -1.25
C LYS A 19 22.64 1.20 -1.32
N VAL A 20 21.71 0.35 -0.86
CA VAL A 20 21.89 -1.11 -0.81
C VAL A 20 21.74 -1.74 -2.19
N ASP A 21 20.80 -1.23 -3.01
CA ASP A 21 20.59 -1.69 -4.39
C ASP A 21 20.55 -0.52 -5.40
N PRO A 22 21.74 -0.07 -5.88
CA PRO A 22 21.85 1.05 -6.82
C PRO A 22 21.15 0.83 -8.17
N ARG A 23 20.78 -0.41 -8.52
CA ARG A 23 20.02 -0.68 -9.76
C ARG A 23 18.64 -0.02 -9.73
N LEU A 24 18.14 0.30 -8.53
CA LEU A 24 16.86 0.97 -8.33
C LEU A 24 16.93 2.49 -8.58
N ASP A 25 18.12 3.09 -8.71
CA ASP A 25 18.26 4.54 -8.97
C ASP A 25 17.53 4.98 -10.25
N ALA A 26 17.62 4.16 -11.31
CA ALA A 26 16.91 4.43 -12.57
C ALA A 26 15.39 4.36 -12.41
N VAL A 27 14.90 3.47 -11.54
CA VAL A 27 13.47 3.36 -11.22
C VAL A 27 13.03 4.57 -10.41
N TYR A 28 13.80 4.97 -9.40
CA TYR A 28 13.50 6.14 -8.58
C TYR A 28 13.54 7.45 -9.38
N ALA A 29 14.50 7.60 -10.30
CA ALA A 29 14.56 8.77 -11.19
C ALA A 29 13.29 8.92 -12.04
N LEU A 30 12.65 7.80 -12.41
CA LEU A 30 11.40 7.79 -13.17
C LEU A 30 10.16 7.95 -12.29
N ALA A 31 10.10 7.25 -11.15
CA ALA A 31 8.88 7.10 -10.34
C ALA A 31 8.79 8.08 -9.16
N GLY A 32 9.92 8.54 -8.61
CA GLY A 32 9.98 9.41 -7.43
C GLY A 32 9.53 8.75 -6.12
N ASP A 33 9.12 9.60 -5.17
CA ASP A 33 8.55 9.16 -3.89
C ASP A 33 7.15 8.54 -4.07
N PHE A 34 6.75 7.68 -3.15
CA PHE A 34 5.42 7.04 -3.15
C PHE A 34 4.68 7.25 -1.82
N PRO A 35 3.34 7.33 -1.85
CA PRO A 35 2.55 7.47 -0.63
C PRO A 35 2.47 6.16 0.16
N PRO A 36 2.22 6.22 1.47
CA PRO A 36 1.84 5.08 2.28
C PRO A 36 0.61 4.38 1.73
N TRP A 37 0.70 3.05 1.58
CA TRP A 37 -0.48 2.22 1.39
C TRP A 37 -1.12 1.89 2.72
N VAL A 38 -2.00 2.78 3.17
CA VAL A 38 -2.81 2.61 4.38
C VAL A 38 -4.26 2.40 3.98
N ARG A 39 -4.89 1.40 4.58
CA ARG A 39 -6.34 1.15 4.46
C ARG A 39 -6.97 1.11 5.85
N GLU A 40 -8.29 1.24 5.87
CA GLU A 40 -9.07 1.09 7.09
C GLU A 40 -8.79 -0.29 7.73
N PRO A 41 -8.48 -0.33 9.04
CA PRO A 41 -8.25 -1.57 9.76
C PRO A 41 -9.57 -2.20 10.23
N GLY A 42 -9.83 -3.45 9.86
CA GLY A 42 -11.00 -4.16 10.38
C GLY A 42 -11.45 -5.29 9.48
N PHE A 43 -12.67 -5.79 9.72
CA PHE A 43 -13.25 -6.89 8.96
C PHE A 43 -13.36 -6.56 7.47
N ALA A 44 -13.74 -5.33 7.12
CA ALA A 44 -13.83 -4.90 5.73
C ALA A 44 -12.46 -4.99 5.02
N GLY A 45 -11.38 -4.61 5.70
CA GLY A 45 -10.01 -4.76 5.19
C GLY A 45 -9.62 -6.23 4.97
N LEU A 46 -9.95 -7.10 5.93
CA LEU A 46 -9.70 -8.54 5.84
C LEU A 46 -10.52 -9.21 4.73
N ALA A 47 -11.81 -8.90 4.63
CA ALA A 47 -12.70 -9.42 3.59
C ALA A 47 -12.21 -9.05 2.19
N ARG A 48 -11.79 -7.79 1.99
CA ARG A 48 -11.18 -7.34 0.72
C ARG A 48 -9.89 -8.10 0.39
N ILE A 49 -9.05 -8.38 1.39
CA ILE A 49 -7.81 -9.15 1.18
C ILE A 49 -8.13 -10.57 0.71
N VAL A 50 -9.10 -11.25 1.35
CA VAL A 50 -9.48 -12.63 1.03
C VAL A 50 -10.18 -12.71 -0.33
N CYS A 51 -11.21 -11.89 -0.54
CA CYS A 51 -11.98 -11.88 -1.80
C CYS A 51 -11.16 -11.35 -2.98
N GLY A 52 -10.10 -10.58 -2.72
CA GLY A 52 -9.18 -10.07 -3.74
C GLY A 52 -8.07 -11.04 -4.14
N GLN A 53 -7.99 -12.24 -3.55
CA GLN A 53 -6.94 -13.20 -3.91
C GLN A 53 -7.14 -13.72 -5.33
N GLN A 54 -6.05 -13.81 -6.09
CA GLN A 54 -6.00 -14.34 -7.47
C GLN A 54 -6.85 -13.58 -8.51
N VAL A 55 -7.33 -12.38 -8.17
CA VAL A 55 -8.05 -11.50 -9.10
C VAL A 55 -7.37 -10.14 -9.21
N SER A 56 -7.75 -9.36 -10.22
CA SER A 56 -7.25 -7.98 -10.36
C SER A 56 -7.86 -7.07 -9.28
N VAL A 57 -7.18 -5.95 -8.97
CA VAL A 57 -7.70 -4.93 -8.03
C VAL A 57 -9.08 -4.43 -8.47
N ALA A 58 -9.27 -4.20 -9.77
CA ALA A 58 -10.56 -3.78 -10.31
C ALA A 58 -11.67 -4.82 -10.08
N SER A 59 -11.36 -6.11 -10.24
CA SER A 59 -12.30 -7.21 -9.99
C SER A 59 -12.63 -7.37 -8.50
N ALA A 60 -11.61 -7.24 -7.64
CA ALA A 60 -11.78 -7.28 -6.19
C ALA A 60 -12.71 -6.14 -5.73
N ASP A 61 -12.55 -4.95 -6.30
CA ASP A 61 -13.35 -3.77 -5.95
C ASP A 61 -14.80 -3.90 -6.44
N ALA A 62 -15.03 -4.54 -7.59
CA ALA A 62 -16.37 -4.82 -8.10
C ALA A 62 -17.11 -5.89 -7.27
N THR A 63 -16.39 -6.86 -6.72
CA THR A 63 -16.95 -8.03 -6.01
C THR A 63 -17.07 -7.83 -4.51
N THR A 64 -16.48 -6.78 -3.92
CA THR A 64 -16.56 -6.48 -2.48
C THR A 64 -17.56 -5.35 -2.19
N PRO A 65 -18.89 -5.51 -2.41
CA PRO A 65 -19.86 -4.52 -1.96
C PRO A 65 -19.91 -4.51 -0.42
N GLY A 66 -19.99 -3.30 0.15
CA GLY A 66 -19.99 -2.95 1.57
C GLY A 66 -20.19 -4.09 2.57
N VAL A 67 -19.10 -4.79 2.90
CA VAL A 67 -19.10 -5.80 3.96
C VAL A 67 -18.94 -5.08 5.30
N THR A 68 -20.05 -4.62 5.88
CA THR A 68 -20.09 -4.13 7.26
C THR A 68 -20.24 -5.29 8.22
N ALA A 69 -19.37 -5.35 9.24
CA ALA A 69 -19.52 -6.32 10.32
C ALA A 69 -20.86 -6.10 11.03
N VAL A 70 -21.69 -7.14 11.13
CA VAL A 70 -22.82 -7.17 12.05
C VAL A 70 -22.25 -7.49 13.43
N ALA A 71 -22.51 -6.61 14.40
CA ALA A 71 -22.11 -6.77 15.80
C ALA A 71 -22.96 -7.83 16.51
#